data_AF-A0A4D6WNZ1-F1
#
_entry.id   AF-A0A4D6WNZ1-F1
#
_cell.length_a   1.000
_cell.length_b   1.000
_cell.length_c   1.000
_cell.angle_alpha   90.00
_cell.angle_beta   90.00
_cell.angle_gamma   90.00
#
_symmetry.space_group_name_H-M   'P 1'
#
loop_
_entity.id
_entity.type
_entity.pdbx_description
1 polymer ?
#
loop_
_entity_poly.entity_id
_entity_poly.type
_entity_poly.pdbx_seq_one_letter_code
_entity_poly.pdbx_strand_id
1 'polypeptide(L)'
;MIQYWPYQQGIDLNTEVATLFSITKHKLSNNLLNTTSQYLYIDILDNQNKYHFFCFALQELELLILEIIEFNLTSKEIKHTNYKILCNLIIKIYNKFFTIIKENLKKNNILELINNNPELIEIEHQLLLENLIIYLVFGSSHITNNLFAFKNYYTPKKHINILLENFIIQINNITFFYIFETFKSLPKLIEVFNKYKLCNQMYLSNRSLSFLKNNLIWQKIIDYYLNQPKNIYNSRYQVWLISNKGLTTKYIYTSRIKDIQKLNHNKSLFLILIEIQDLIIPKIEKIFTTLSKITLYVVINIIGNSIIFLTKTIIYHLNKKNRID
;
A
#
# COMPACT_ATOMS: atom_id res chain seq x y z
N MET A 1 23.06 -11.57 7.97
CA MET A 1 23.14 -12.25 6.66
C MET A 1 21.76 -12.23 6.01
N ILE A 2 21.64 -11.89 4.72
CA ILE A 2 20.35 -11.87 4.02
C ILE A 2 19.99 -13.32 3.69
N GLN A 3 18.81 -13.77 4.12
CA GLN A 3 18.28 -15.08 3.74
C GLN A 3 17.44 -14.94 2.46
N TYR A 4 17.64 -15.88 1.54
CA TYR A 4 16.96 -15.91 0.26
C TYR A 4 15.85 -16.97 0.24
N TRP A 5 14.84 -16.72 -0.58
CA TRP A 5 13.74 -17.65 -0.82
C TRP A 5 14.18 -18.77 -1.75
N PRO A 6 13.65 -20.00 -1.59
CA PRO A 6 13.96 -21.12 -2.48
C PRO A 6 13.66 -20.81 -3.94
N TYR A 7 14.58 -21.22 -4.81
CA TYR A 7 14.54 -20.91 -6.24
C TYR A 7 13.54 -21.80 -7.00
N GLN A 8 13.42 -23.06 -6.61
CA GLN A 8 12.59 -24.07 -7.27
C GLN A 8 11.71 -24.79 -6.26
N GLN A 9 10.77 -25.58 -6.78
CA GLN A 9 9.96 -26.51 -6.01
C GLN A 9 10.83 -27.56 -5.31
N GLY A 10 10.45 -27.92 -4.09
CA GLY A 10 11.15 -28.93 -3.31
C GLY A 10 10.80 -28.86 -1.83
N ILE A 11 11.45 -29.72 -1.05
CA ILE A 11 11.26 -29.80 0.40
C ILE A 11 11.61 -28.46 1.05
N ASP A 12 12.70 -27.82 0.62
CA ASP A 12 13.12 -26.52 1.12
C ASP A 12 12.02 -25.45 0.94
N LEU A 13 11.40 -25.37 -0.24
CA LEU A 13 10.29 -24.46 -0.48
C LEU A 13 9.12 -24.72 0.47
N ASN A 14 8.71 -25.98 0.60
CA ASN A 14 7.59 -26.36 1.46
C ASN A 14 7.85 -26.01 2.93
N THR A 15 9.08 -26.23 3.41
CA THR A 15 9.47 -25.85 4.78
C THR A 15 9.43 -24.34 4.97
N GLU A 16 9.97 -23.57 4.03
CA GLU A 16 9.97 -22.10 4.09
C GLU A 16 8.54 -21.54 4.04
N VAL A 17 7.67 -22.10 3.21
CA VAL A 17 6.24 -21.78 3.18
C VAL A 17 5.60 -22.08 4.53
N ALA A 18 5.78 -23.27 5.10
CA ALA A 18 5.21 -23.59 6.41
C ALA A 18 5.68 -22.63 7.52
N THR A 19 6.99 -22.30 7.55
CA THR A 19 7.51 -21.32 8.50
C THR A 19 6.95 -19.92 8.28
N LEU A 20 6.78 -19.49 7.03
CA LEU A 20 6.21 -18.20 6.67
C LEU A 20 4.77 -18.05 7.21
N PHE A 21 3.93 -19.07 7.05
CA PHE A 21 2.55 -19.05 7.53
C PHE A 21 2.49 -19.06 9.05
N SER A 22 3.32 -19.88 9.70
CA SER A 22 3.45 -19.92 11.16
C SER A 22 3.84 -18.54 11.72
N ILE A 23 4.90 -17.93 11.19
CA ILE A 23 5.37 -16.60 11.59
C ILE A 23 4.28 -15.55 11.35
N THR A 24 3.61 -15.59 10.20
CA THR A 24 2.54 -14.63 9.87
C THR A 24 1.38 -14.77 10.84
N LYS A 25 0.94 -16.00 11.14
CA LYS A 25 -0.11 -16.27 12.13
C LYS A 25 0.26 -15.74 13.52
N HIS A 26 1.51 -15.90 13.96
CA HIS A 26 2.00 -15.30 15.20
C HIS A 26 2.01 -13.76 15.16
N LYS A 27 2.29 -13.14 14.01
CA LYS A 27 2.18 -11.67 13.89
C LYS A 27 0.73 -11.18 13.94
N LEU A 28 -0.24 -11.98 13.49
CA LEU A 28 -1.65 -11.58 13.52
C LEU A 28 -2.14 -11.33 14.95
N SER A 29 -1.56 -11.98 15.97
CA SER A 29 -1.95 -11.74 17.38
C SER A 29 -1.48 -10.40 17.94
N ASN A 30 -0.68 -9.62 17.18
CA ASN A 30 -0.28 -8.27 17.58
C ASN A 30 -1.46 -7.29 17.49
N ASN A 31 -1.18 -6.02 17.78
CA ASN A 31 -2.13 -4.95 17.53
C ASN A 31 -2.38 -4.77 16.02
N LEU A 32 -3.65 -4.80 15.59
CA LEU A 32 -4.13 -4.61 14.21
C LEU A 32 -4.90 -3.29 14.06
N LEU A 33 -4.77 -2.38 15.02
CA LEU A 33 -5.22 -1.00 14.85
C LEU A 33 -4.47 -0.34 13.70
N ASN A 34 -5.18 0.42 12.87
CA ASN A 34 -4.56 1.12 11.76
C ASN A 34 -3.85 2.38 12.27
N THR A 35 -2.53 2.43 12.08
CA THR A 35 -1.68 3.58 12.49
C THR A 35 -1.26 4.44 11.32
N THR A 36 -1.78 4.16 10.13
CA THR A 36 -1.49 4.91 8.91
C THR A 36 -2.43 6.12 8.77
N SER A 37 -2.11 7.02 7.85
CA SER A 37 -2.97 8.15 7.49
C SER A 37 -4.12 7.77 6.53
N GLN A 38 -4.21 6.50 6.13
CA GLN A 38 -5.19 6.00 5.17
C GLN A 38 -6.25 5.18 5.88
N TYR A 39 -7.50 5.35 5.48
CA TYR A 39 -8.62 4.59 6.00
C TYR A 39 -8.75 3.25 5.27
N LEU A 40 -9.11 2.20 6.01
CA LEU A 40 -9.46 0.89 5.46
C LEU A 40 -10.91 0.56 5.82
N TYR A 41 -11.62 -0.15 4.93
CA TYR A 41 -12.97 -0.67 5.21
C TYR A 41 -12.96 -1.61 6.42
N ILE A 42 -11.88 -2.39 6.60
CA ILE A 42 -11.70 -3.24 7.78
C ILE A 42 -11.55 -2.45 9.09
N ASP A 43 -11.33 -1.13 9.06
CA ASP A 43 -11.20 -0.34 10.29
C ASP A 43 -12.48 -0.24 11.10
N ILE A 44 -13.63 -0.53 10.49
CA ILE A 44 -14.89 -0.67 11.23
C ILE A 44 -14.79 -1.74 12.31
N LEU A 45 -13.97 -2.78 12.10
CA LEU A 45 -13.84 -3.90 13.00
C LEU A 45 -12.95 -3.56 14.21
N ASP A 46 -13.29 -4.15 15.35
CA ASP A 46 -12.38 -4.18 16.49
C ASP A 46 -11.17 -5.12 16.24
N ASN A 47 -10.19 -5.08 17.15
CA ASN A 47 -8.95 -5.84 16.99
C ASN A 47 -9.17 -7.36 16.97
N GLN A 48 -10.13 -7.86 17.77
CA GLN A 48 -10.43 -9.29 17.87
C GLN A 48 -11.05 -9.81 16.57
N ASN A 49 -12.04 -9.10 16.03
CA ASN A 49 -12.67 -9.47 14.77
C ASN A 49 -11.70 -9.33 13.59
N LYS A 50 -10.84 -8.30 13.56
CA LYS A 50 -9.75 -8.22 12.57
C LYS A 50 -8.86 -9.45 12.61
N TYR A 51 -8.44 -9.89 13.80
CA TYR A 51 -7.64 -11.10 13.96
C TYR A 51 -8.35 -12.33 13.39
N HIS A 52 -9.64 -12.52 13.68
CA HIS A 52 -10.42 -13.65 13.17
C HIS A 52 -10.51 -13.64 11.64
N PHE A 53 -10.82 -12.50 11.02
CA PHE A 53 -10.91 -12.38 9.56
C PHE A 53 -9.55 -12.53 8.88
N PHE A 54 -8.47 -12.01 9.48
CA PHE A 54 -7.12 -12.18 8.97
C PHE A 54 -6.66 -13.64 9.04
N CYS A 55 -6.96 -14.35 10.13
CA CYS A 55 -6.71 -15.78 10.24
C CYS A 55 -7.52 -16.59 9.24
N PHE A 56 -8.78 -16.22 9.01
CA PHE A 56 -9.62 -16.87 8.02
C PHE A 56 -9.08 -16.68 6.59
N ALA A 57 -8.67 -15.46 6.23
CA ALA A 57 -8.06 -15.21 4.92
C ALA A 57 -6.73 -15.94 4.73
N LEU A 58 -5.92 -16.07 5.79
CA LEU A 58 -4.70 -16.87 5.77
C LEU A 58 -5.03 -18.36 5.52
N GLN A 59 -6.02 -18.90 6.23
CA GLN A 59 -6.47 -20.29 6.06
C GLN A 59 -7.03 -20.55 4.66
N GLU A 60 -7.84 -19.65 4.10
CA GLU A 60 -8.36 -19.79 2.74
C GLU A 60 -7.24 -19.77 1.69
N LEU A 61 -6.17 -19.03 1.94
CA LEU A 61 -4.99 -19.04 1.08
C LEU A 61 -4.16 -20.33 1.26
N GLU A 62 -4.08 -20.92 2.47
CA GLU A 62 -3.49 -22.26 2.68
C GLU A 62 -4.25 -23.32 1.85
N LEU A 63 -5.59 -23.33 1.95
CA LEU A 63 -6.43 -24.24 1.19
C LEU A 63 -6.26 -24.03 -0.32
N LEU A 64 -6.19 -22.78 -0.78
CA LEU A 64 -5.93 -22.46 -2.17
C LEU A 64 -4.60 -23.06 -2.67
N ILE A 65 -3.53 -22.95 -1.88
CA ILE A 65 -2.23 -23.51 -2.24
C ILE A 65 -2.31 -25.03 -2.37
N LEU A 66 -3.00 -25.69 -1.44
CA LEU A 66 -3.22 -27.13 -1.50
C LEU A 66 -4.03 -27.54 -2.73
N GLU A 67 -5.12 -26.82 -3.04
CA GLU A 67 -5.93 -27.01 -4.25
C GLU A 67 -5.05 -26.87 -5.51
N ILE A 68 -4.23 -25.83 -5.60
CA ILE A 68 -3.34 -25.58 -6.76
C ILE A 68 -2.35 -26.74 -6.96
N ILE A 69 -1.79 -27.25 -5.86
CA ILE A 69 -0.85 -28.39 -5.88
C ILE A 69 -1.59 -29.67 -6.28
N GLU A 70 -2.75 -29.94 -5.71
CA GLU A 70 -3.56 -31.13 -6.01
C GLU A 70 -3.99 -31.18 -7.48
N PHE A 71 -4.41 -30.03 -8.04
CA PHE A 71 -4.80 -29.91 -9.44
C PHE A 71 -3.61 -29.81 -10.41
N ASN A 72 -2.35 -29.82 -9.93
CA ASN A 72 -1.13 -29.70 -10.73
C ASN A 72 -1.14 -28.50 -11.69
N LEU A 73 -1.71 -27.36 -11.25
CA LEU A 73 -1.81 -26.17 -12.10
C LEU A 73 -0.42 -25.65 -12.45
N THR A 74 -0.24 -25.16 -13.68
CA THR A 74 1.03 -24.59 -14.12
C THR A 74 1.14 -23.10 -13.80
N SER A 75 2.37 -22.58 -13.70
CA SER A 75 2.58 -21.13 -13.50
C SER A 75 1.96 -20.25 -14.61
N LYS A 76 1.75 -20.81 -15.81
CA LYS A 76 1.10 -20.10 -16.93
C LYS A 76 -0.42 -20.06 -16.76
N GLU A 77 -1.02 -21.16 -16.31
CA GLU A 77 -2.45 -21.20 -15.99
C GLU A 77 -2.78 -20.22 -14.88
N ILE A 78 -1.97 -20.15 -13.82
CA ILE A 78 -2.18 -19.19 -12.72
C ILE A 78 -2.16 -17.76 -13.23
N LYS A 79 -1.22 -17.40 -14.12
CA LYS A 79 -1.17 -16.07 -14.75
C LYS A 79 -2.45 -15.74 -15.52
N HIS A 80 -3.07 -16.74 -16.15
CA HIS A 80 -4.30 -16.57 -16.92
C HIS A 80 -5.56 -16.55 -16.02
N THR A 81 -5.59 -17.30 -14.93
CA THR A 81 -6.77 -17.46 -14.07
C THR A 81 -6.72 -16.64 -12.78
N ASN A 82 -5.63 -15.91 -12.51
CA ASN A 82 -5.41 -15.17 -11.26
C ASN A 82 -6.58 -14.26 -10.86
N TYR A 83 -7.17 -13.51 -11.79
CA TYR A 83 -8.34 -12.68 -11.51
C TYR A 83 -9.51 -13.49 -10.94
N LYS A 84 -9.83 -14.63 -11.57
CA LYS A 84 -10.91 -15.52 -11.12
C LYS A 84 -10.60 -16.15 -9.76
N ILE A 85 -9.34 -16.54 -9.54
CA ILE A 85 -8.89 -17.09 -8.26
C ILE A 85 -9.08 -16.06 -7.15
N LEU A 86 -8.66 -14.82 -7.38
CA LEU A 86 -8.82 -13.72 -6.43
C LEU A 86 -10.29 -13.44 -6.13
N CYS A 87 -11.14 -13.36 -7.15
CA CYS A 87 -12.59 -13.21 -6.97
C CYS A 87 -13.19 -14.35 -6.15
N ASN A 88 -12.78 -15.59 -6.38
CA ASN A 88 -13.25 -16.74 -5.60
C ASN A 88 -12.87 -16.62 -4.11
N LEU A 89 -11.63 -16.22 -3.80
CA LEU A 89 -11.19 -15.97 -2.43
C LEU A 89 -12.02 -14.88 -1.75
N ILE A 90 -12.28 -13.76 -2.45
CA ILE A 90 -13.14 -12.68 -1.95
C ILE A 90 -14.54 -13.23 -1.62
N ILE A 91 -15.10 -14.06 -2.50
CA ILE A 91 -16.42 -14.69 -2.30
C ILE A 91 -16.42 -15.64 -1.10
N LYS A 92 -15.39 -16.46 -0.91
CA LYS A 92 -15.26 -17.36 0.25
C LYS A 92 -15.24 -16.57 1.57
N ILE A 93 -14.41 -15.52 1.65
CA ILE A 93 -14.30 -14.65 2.84
C ILE A 93 -15.59 -13.88 3.08
N TYR A 94 -16.20 -13.36 2.02
CA TYR A 94 -17.50 -12.69 2.10
C TYR A 94 -18.58 -13.63 2.66
N ASN A 95 -18.71 -14.83 2.10
CA ASN A 95 -19.69 -15.80 2.57
C ASN A 95 -19.45 -16.16 4.04
N LYS A 96 -18.19 -16.29 4.46
CA LYS A 96 -17.84 -16.54 5.87
C LYS A 96 -18.38 -15.43 6.77
N PHE A 97 -18.25 -14.16 6.40
CA PHE A 97 -18.83 -13.04 7.16
C PHE A 97 -20.34 -13.25 7.38
N PHE A 98 -21.10 -13.54 6.32
CA PHE A 98 -22.56 -13.75 6.43
C PHE A 98 -22.94 -14.99 7.24
N THR A 99 -22.11 -16.04 7.21
CA THR A 99 -22.33 -17.21 8.10
C THR A 99 -22.16 -16.85 9.57
N ILE A 100 -21.25 -15.93 9.92
CA ILE A 100 -21.00 -15.49 11.30
C ILE A 100 -22.18 -14.65 11.80
N ILE A 101 -22.64 -13.68 11.01
CA ILE A 101 -23.74 -12.80 11.43
C ILE A 101 -25.12 -13.47 11.34
N LYS A 102 -25.23 -14.73 10.88
CA LYS A 102 -26.50 -15.48 10.77
C LYS A 102 -27.65 -14.67 10.15
N GLU A 103 -27.33 -13.69 9.31
CA GLU A 103 -28.33 -12.85 8.66
C GLU A 103 -28.60 -13.39 7.26
N ASN A 104 -29.85 -13.81 7.06
CA ASN A 104 -30.39 -14.06 5.73
C ASN A 104 -30.77 -12.72 5.08
N LEU A 105 -29.80 -11.81 4.94
CA LEU A 105 -29.93 -10.77 3.95
C LEU A 105 -30.08 -11.50 2.61
N LYS A 106 -31.02 -11.06 1.75
CA LYS A 106 -31.05 -11.51 0.36
C LYS A 106 -29.62 -11.40 -0.11
N LYS A 107 -28.93 -12.52 -0.33
CA LYS A 107 -27.56 -12.54 -0.81
C LYS A 107 -27.64 -11.81 -2.14
N ASN A 108 -27.40 -10.50 -2.14
CA ASN A 108 -27.11 -9.80 -3.36
C ASN A 108 -25.98 -10.61 -3.96
N ASN A 109 -26.12 -11.00 -5.22
CA ASN A 109 -25.13 -11.83 -5.87
C ASN A 109 -23.82 -11.08 -5.79
N ILE A 110 -22.92 -11.51 -4.90
CA ILE A 110 -21.60 -10.88 -4.76
C ILE A 110 -20.88 -10.86 -6.12
N LEU A 111 -21.16 -11.85 -6.96
CA LEU A 111 -20.74 -11.89 -8.36
C LEU A 111 -21.19 -10.66 -9.15
N GLU A 112 -22.44 -10.20 -9.01
CA GLU A 112 -22.92 -8.97 -9.64
C GLU A 112 -22.18 -7.75 -9.08
N LEU A 113 -21.95 -7.68 -7.76
CA LEU A 113 -21.24 -6.56 -7.14
C LEU A 113 -19.77 -6.48 -7.60
N ILE A 114 -19.10 -7.62 -7.74
CA ILE A 114 -17.75 -7.73 -8.27
C ILE A 114 -17.74 -7.29 -9.73
N ASN A 115 -18.68 -7.79 -10.54
CA ASN A 115 -18.78 -7.44 -11.96
C ASN A 115 -19.10 -5.96 -12.19
N ASN A 116 -19.84 -5.33 -11.27
CA ASN A 116 -20.16 -3.90 -11.35
C ASN A 116 -19.00 -3.00 -10.92
N ASN A 117 -18.04 -3.50 -10.13
CA ASN A 117 -16.89 -2.73 -9.64
C ASN A 117 -15.57 -3.48 -9.92
N PRO A 118 -15.24 -3.78 -11.18
CA PRO A 118 -14.08 -4.61 -11.50
C PRO A 118 -12.77 -3.83 -11.33
N GLU A 119 -12.81 -2.49 -11.46
CA GLU A 119 -11.64 -1.61 -11.43
C GLU A 119 -10.77 -1.77 -10.18
N LEU A 120 -11.40 -2.13 -9.05
CA LEU A 120 -10.74 -2.30 -7.75
C LEU A 120 -9.81 -3.53 -7.73
N ILE A 121 -10.09 -4.53 -8.57
CA ILE A 121 -9.37 -5.81 -8.63
C ILE A 121 -8.53 -5.91 -9.91
N GLU A 122 -9.05 -5.44 -11.04
CA GLU A 122 -8.46 -5.64 -12.38
C GLU A 122 -7.04 -5.10 -12.53
N ILE A 123 -6.69 -3.98 -11.90
CA ILE A 123 -5.34 -3.41 -12.04
C ILE A 123 -4.35 -4.08 -11.09
N GLU A 124 -4.79 -4.49 -9.89
CA GLU A 124 -3.89 -4.90 -8.82
C GLU A 124 -3.78 -6.41 -8.62
N HIS A 125 -4.66 -7.23 -9.22
CA HIS A 125 -4.70 -8.68 -9.01
C HIS A 125 -3.33 -9.36 -9.22
N GLN A 126 -2.54 -8.93 -10.22
CA GLN A 126 -1.21 -9.48 -10.47
C GLN A 126 -0.24 -9.26 -9.30
N LEU A 127 -0.22 -8.05 -8.73
CA LEU A 127 0.68 -7.71 -7.63
C LEU A 127 0.17 -8.20 -6.28
N LEU A 128 -1.15 -8.35 -6.15
CA LEU A 128 -1.81 -8.81 -4.93
C LEU A 128 -1.69 -10.32 -4.73
N LEU A 129 -1.96 -11.13 -5.77
CA LEU A 129 -2.10 -12.59 -5.63
C LEU A 129 -1.18 -13.41 -6.54
N GLU A 130 -1.05 -13.09 -7.83
CA GLU A 130 -0.29 -13.92 -8.79
C GLU A 130 1.14 -14.16 -8.33
N ASN A 131 1.87 -13.08 -8.03
CA ASN A 131 3.27 -13.19 -7.60
C ASN A 131 3.40 -13.97 -6.29
N LEU A 132 2.46 -13.78 -5.36
CA LEU A 132 2.45 -14.49 -4.08
C LEU A 132 2.26 -15.99 -4.31
N ILE A 133 1.25 -16.40 -5.08
CA ILE A 133 1.02 -17.81 -5.40
C ILE A 133 2.26 -18.41 -6.08
N ILE A 134 2.84 -17.71 -7.05
CA ILE A 134 4.03 -18.20 -7.77
C ILE A 134 5.18 -18.45 -6.79
N TYR A 135 5.45 -17.51 -5.88
CA TYR A 135 6.50 -17.70 -4.87
C TYR A 135 6.22 -18.87 -3.94
N LEU A 136 4.97 -19.07 -3.53
CA LEU A 136 4.60 -20.10 -2.56
C LEU A 136 4.56 -21.51 -3.19
N VAL A 137 4.17 -21.63 -4.46
CA VAL A 137 3.97 -22.92 -5.13
C VAL A 137 5.17 -23.34 -5.98
N PHE A 138 5.78 -22.43 -6.74
CA PHE A 138 6.84 -22.76 -7.71
C PHE A 138 8.24 -22.27 -7.31
N GLY A 139 8.33 -21.36 -6.33
CA GLY A 139 9.57 -20.69 -5.97
C GLY A 139 9.89 -19.49 -6.88
N SER A 140 11.04 -18.87 -6.65
CA SER A 140 11.37 -17.59 -7.30
C SER A 140 11.74 -17.69 -8.78
N SER A 141 12.03 -18.89 -9.30
CA SER A 141 12.42 -19.12 -10.70
C SER A 141 11.33 -18.74 -11.70
N HIS A 142 10.06 -18.85 -11.33
CA HIS A 142 8.90 -18.61 -12.21
C HIS A 142 8.41 -17.15 -12.27
N ILE A 143 9.03 -16.26 -11.49
CA ILE A 143 8.77 -14.82 -11.53
C ILE A 143 9.46 -14.22 -12.76
N THR A 144 8.85 -13.23 -13.39
CA THR A 144 9.48 -12.52 -14.51
C THR A 144 10.68 -11.72 -14.02
N ASN A 145 11.85 -11.92 -14.65
CA ASN A 145 13.03 -11.10 -14.40
C ASN A 145 12.69 -9.60 -14.52
N ASN A 146 13.28 -8.80 -13.63
CA ASN A 146 13.11 -7.34 -13.53
C ASN A 146 11.74 -6.85 -13.03
N LEU A 147 10.87 -7.75 -12.53
CA LEU A 147 9.64 -7.30 -11.88
C LEU A 147 9.94 -6.58 -10.55
N PHE A 148 10.92 -7.07 -9.79
CA PHE A 148 11.42 -6.42 -8.57
C PHE A 148 12.86 -5.93 -8.74
N ALA A 149 13.37 -5.19 -7.77
CA ALA A 149 14.70 -4.57 -7.80
C ALA A 149 15.86 -5.58 -7.65
N PHE A 150 15.56 -6.87 -7.51
CA PHE A 150 16.52 -7.95 -7.30
C PHE A 150 16.32 -9.06 -8.34
N LYS A 151 17.37 -9.84 -8.58
CA LYS A 151 17.29 -11.03 -9.45
C LYS A 151 16.55 -12.15 -8.72
N ASN A 152 15.87 -13.01 -9.48
CA ASN A 152 15.06 -14.12 -8.96
C ASN A 152 15.84 -15.05 -7.99
N TYR A 153 17.11 -15.35 -8.30
CA TYR A 153 17.97 -16.17 -7.43
C TYR A 153 18.24 -15.55 -6.05
N TYR A 154 18.07 -14.23 -5.92
CA TYR A 154 18.34 -13.46 -4.72
C TYR A 154 17.08 -12.83 -4.14
N THR A 155 15.91 -13.47 -4.32
CA THR A 155 14.66 -13.01 -3.71
C THR A 155 14.78 -13.05 -2.18
N PRO A 156 14.72 -11.92 -1.46
CA PRO A 156 14.85 -11.93 -0.01
C PRO A 156 13.61 -12.56 0.64
N LYS A 157 13.75 -13.43 1.64
CA LYS A 157 12.58 -14.00 2.35
C LYS A 157 11.64 -12.92 2.89
N LYS A 158 12.21 -11.84 3.44
CA LYS A 158 11.45 -10.67 3.93
C LYS A 158 10.51 -10.07 2.89
N HIS A 159 10.85 -10.13 1.60
CA HIS A 159 9.98 -9.64 0.53
C HIS A 159 8.69 -10.44 0.45
N ILE A 160 8.75 -11.77 0.63
CA ILE A 160 7.59 -12.64 0.55
C ILE A 160 6.73 -12.51 1.81
N ASN A 161 7.35 -12.31 2.97
CA ASN A 161 6.61 -11.91 4.18
C ASN A 161 5.81 -10.62 3.93
N ILE A 162 6.42 -9.62 3.31
CA ILE A 162 5.76 -8.35 2.96
C ILE A 162 4.57 -8.60 2.01
N LEU A 163 4.73 -9.45 0.99
CA LEU A 163 3.65 -9.77 0.06
C LEU A 163 2.49 -10.51 0.75
N LEU A 164 2.79 -11.48 1.62
CA LEU A 164 1.76 -12.22 2.34
C LEU A 164 0.99 -11.33 3.32
N GLU A 165 1.70 -10.50 4.11
CA GLU A 165 1.05 -9.53 5.01
C GLU A 165 0.16 -8.55 4.23
N ASN A 166 0.67 -8.03 3.11
CA ASN A 166 -0.11 -7.14 2.24
C ASN A 166 -1.35 -7.84 1.69
N PHE A 167 -1.21 -9.08 1.23
CA PHE A 167 -2.33 -9.86 0.71
C PHE A 167 -3.44 -10.02 1.76
N ILE A 168 -3.10 -10.44 2.99
CA ILE A 168 -4.09 -10.67 4.05
C ILE A 168 -4.86 -9.40 4.39
N ILE A 169 -4.17 -8.25 4.47
CA ILE A 169 -4.81 -6.98 4.79
C ILE A 169 -5.70 -6.54 3.63
N GLN A 170 -5.17 -6.57 2.41
CA GLN A 170 -5.88 -6.08 1.22
C GLN A 170 -7.08 -6.96 0.85
N ILE A 171 -6.96 -8.29 0.90
CA ILE A 171 -8.09 -9.19 0.58
C ILE A 171 -9.26 -8.93 1.53
N ASN A 172 -8.99 -8.78 2.83
CA ASN A 172 -10.02 -8.46 3.80
C ASN A 172 -10.58 -7.04 3.57
N ASN A 173 -9.73 -6.06 3.29
CA ASN A 173 -10.19 -4.70 2.98
C ASN A 173 -11.15 -4.67 1.76
N ILE A 174 -10.81 -5.41 0.70
CA ILE A 174 -11.63 -5.54 -0.50
C ILE A 174 -12.94 -6.28 -0.18
N THR A 175 -12.89 -7.37 0.60
CA THR A 175 -14.10 -8.06 1.03
C THR A 175 -15.01 -7.15 1.85
N PHE A 176 -14.45 -6.34 2.75
CA PHE A 176 -15.23 -5.39 3.55
C PHE A 176 -15.77 -4.22 2.72
N PHE A 177 -15.11 -3.81 1.64
CA PHE A 177 -15.72 -2.91 0.64
C PHE A 177 -17.03 -3.50 0.10
N TYR A 178 -17.01 -4.77 -0.36
CA TYR A 178 -18.23 -5.40 -0.86
C TYR A 178 -19.29 -5.60 0.23
N ILE A 179 -18.89 -5.90 1.47
CA ILE A 179 -19.82 -5.93 2.61
C ILE A 179 -20.49 -4.55 2.77
N PHE A 180 -19.73 -3.45 2.75
CA PHE A 180 -20.30 -2.10 2.83
C PHE A 180 -21.30 -1.82 1.70
N GLU A 181 -20.97 -2.21 0.47
CA GLU A 181 -21.85 -2.02 -0.70
C GLU A 181 -23.12 -2.87 -0.63
N THR A 182 -23.12 -4.00 0.09
CA THR A 182 -24.33 -4.81 0.26
C THR A 182 -25.36 -4.16 1.17
N PHE A 183 -24.90 -3.39 2.15
CA PHE A 183 -25.74 -2.61 3.03
C PHE A 183 -26.10 -1.28 2.36
N LYS A 184 -27.24 -1.24 1.66
CA LYS A 184 -27.76 -0.02 1.02
C LYS A 184 -27.93 1.15 2.01
N SER A 185 -28.23 0.86 3.27
CA SER A 185 -28.42 1.87 4.32
C SER A 185 -27.35 1.78 5.40
N LEU A 186 -26.70 2.92 5.65
CA LEU A 186 -25.67 3.06 6.68
C LEU A 186 -26.18 2.75 8.10
N PRO A 187 -27.41 3.16 8.51
CA PRO A 187 -27.96 2.76 9.79
C PRO A 187 -28.09 1.24 9.94
N LYS A 188 -28.45 0.52 8.87
CA LYS A 188 -28.58 -0.94 8.93
C LYS A 188 -27.23 -1.61 9.11
N LEU A 189 -26.19 -1.12 8.43
CA LEU A 189 -24.82 -1.59 8.60
C LEU A 189 -24.41 -1.50 10.08
N ILE A 190 -24.61 -0.35 10.72
CA ILE A 190 -24.26 -0.13 12.13
C ILE A 190 -25.05 -1.03 13.05
N GLU A 191 -26.37 -1.14 12.83
CA GLU A 191 -27.23 -2.01 13.62
C GLU A 191 -26.70 -3.44 13.63
N VAL A 192 -26.33 -3.98 12.45
CA VAL A 192 -25.79 -5.33 12.30
C VAL A 192 -24.44 -5.47 13.00
N PHE A 193 -23.50 -4.57 12.73
CA PHE A 193 -22.17 -4.66 13.32
C PHE A 193 -22.19 -4.47 14.85
N ASN A 194 -23.08 -3.64 15.39
CA ASN A 194 -23.26 -3.47 16.82
C ASN A 194 -23.95 -4.69 17.46
N LYS A 195 -25.00 -5.22 16.81
CA LYS A 195 -25.72 -6.42 17.27
C LYS A 195 -24.80 -7.62 17.44
N TYR A 196 -23.87 -7.82 16.51
CA TYR A 196 -22.91 -8.93 16.54
C TYR A 196 -21.56 -8.58 17.19
N LYS A 197 -21.45 -7.41 17.84
CA LYS A 197 -20.23 -6.94 18.52
C LYS A 197 -18.98 -6.99 17.62
N LEU A 198 -19.14 -6.58 16.37
CA LEU A 198 -18.06 -6.51 15.37
C LEU A 198 -17.35 -5.16 15.37
N CYS A 199 -18.08 -4.10 15.72
CA CYS A 199 -17.62 -2.72 15.64
C CYS A 199 -16.52 -2.37 16.64
N ASN A 200 -15.52 -1.64 16.17
CA ASN A 200 -14.62 -0.86 17.01
C ASN A 200 -15.43 0.24 17.74
N GLN A 201 -15.06 0.51 18.99
CA GLN A 201 -15.69 1.54 19.82
C GLN A 201 -15.70 2.93 19.16
N MET A 202 -14.69 3.23 18.33
CA MET A 202 -14.61 4.49 17.58
C MET A 202 -15.72 4.68 16.54
N TYR A 203 -16.36 3.59 16.07
CA TYR A 203 -17.33 3.60 14.98
C TYR A 203 -18.76 3.22 15.39
N LEU A 204 -19.07 3.23 16.70
CA LEU A 204 -20.37 2.83 17.23
C LEU A 204 -21.54 3.73 16.80
N SER A 205 -21.28 4.99 16.47
CA SER A 205 -22.30 5.98 16.13
C SER A 205 -22.52 6.13 14.61
N ASN A 206 -23.73 6.53 14.22
CA ASN A 206 -24.05 6.88 12.83
C ASN A 206 -23.12 7.97 12.27
N ARG A 207 -22.74 8.94 13.10
CA ARG A 207 -21.83 10.02 12.71
C ARG A 207 -20.41 9.54 12.47
N SER A 208 -19.88 8.68 13.34
CA SER A 208 -18.52 8.15 13.19
C SER A 208 -18.40 7.25 11.97
N LEU A 209 -19.41 6.41 11.70
CA LEU A 209 -19.36 5.56 10.51
C LEU A 209 -19.58 6.35 9.22
N SER A 210 -20.46 7.37 9.22
CA SER A 210 -20.62 8.22 8.05
C SER A 210 -19.33 8.98 7.73
N PHE A 211 -18.61 9.44 8.76
CA PHE A 211 -17.27 10.02 8.61
C PHE A 211 -16.29 9.02 7.97
N LEU A 212 -16.22 7.77 8.48
CA LEU A 212 -15.38 6.72 7.88
C LEU A 212 -15.73 6.48 6.41
N LYS A 213 -17.01 6.29 6.09
CA LYS A 213 -17.48 6.03 4.72
C LYS A 213 -17.15 7.19 3.79
N ASN A 214 -17.36 8.43 4.21
CA ASN A 214 -17.06 9.61 3.41
C ASN A 214 -15.56 9.71 3.12
N ASN A 215 -14.71 9.48 4.12
CA ASN A 215 -13.26 9.49 3.93
C ASN A 215 -12.81 8.36 2.99
N LEU A 216 -13.39 7.16 3.10
CA LEU A 216 -13.10 6.05 2.19
C LEU A 216 -13.48 6.38 0.73
N ILE A 217 -14.62 7.03 0.51
CA ILE A 217 -15.05 7.46 -0.84
C ILE A 217 -14.09 8.51 -1.41
N TRP A 218 -13.77 9.54 -0.62
CA TRP A 218 -12.81 10.57 -1.03
C TRP A 218 -11.43 9.99 -1.31
N GLN A 219 -10.95 9.11 -0.43
CA GLN A 219 -9.68 8.43 -0.60
C GLN A 219 -9.68 7.56 -1.86
N LYS A 220 -10.76 6.81 -2.15
CA LYS A 220 -10.88 6.02 -3.39
C LYS A 220 -10.74 6.91 -4.64
N ILE A 221 -11.37 8.08 -4.66
CA ILE A 221 -11.28 9.04 -5.78
C ILE A 221 -9.84 9.55 -5.94
N ILE A 222 -9.22 9.99 -4.84
CA ILE A 222 -7.83 10.47 -4.82
C ILE A 222 -6.87 9.36 -5.26
N ASP A 223 -7.07 8.14 -4.75
CA ASP A 223 -6.24 6.99 -5.06
C ASP A 223 -6.36 6.62 -6.55
N TYR A 224 -7.56 6.60 -7.10
CA TYR A 224 -7.79 6.22 -8.49
C TYR A 224 -7.23 7.24 -9.49
N TYR A 225 -7.41 8.55 -9.25
CA TYR A 225 -7.02 9.59 -10.20
C TYR A 225 -5.61 10.14 -9.98
N LEU A 226 -5.09 10.13 -8.75
CA LEU A 226 -3.82 10.77 -8.41
C LEU A 226 -2.77 9.75 -7.95
N ASN A 227 -3.05 8.98 -6.89
CA ASN A 227 -2.01 8.13 -6.30
C ASN A 227 -1.67 6.91 -7.16
N GLN A 228 -2.65 6.27 -7.78
CA GLN A 228 -2.44 5.11 -8.66
C GLN A 228 -1.56 5.45 -9.87
N PRO A 229 -1.86 6.48 -10.70
CA PRO A 229 -0.97 6.85 -11.80
C PRO A 229 0.41 7.29 -11.31
N LYS A 230 0.49 8.06 -10.21
CA LYS A 230 1.77 8.45 -9.60
C LYS A 230 2.61 7.25 -9.16
N ASN A 231 1.99 6.23 -8.58
CA ASN A 231 2.65 5.00 -8.15
C ASN A 231 3.14 4.17 -9.33
N ILE A 232 2.33 4.08 -10.40
CA ILE A 232 2.71 3.43 -11.66
C ILE A 232 3.92 4.13 -12.29
N TYR A 233 3.88 5.46 -12.41
CA TYR A 233 4.98 6.28 -12.94
C TYR A 233 6.29 6.05 -12.17
N ASN A 234 6.21 6.11 -10.83
CA ASN A 234 7.37 5.93 -9.96
C ASN A 234 7.83 4.48 -9.82
N SER A 235 7.19 3.51 -10.48
CA SER A 235 7.46 2.07 -10.33
C SER A 235 7.43 1.61 -8.87
N ARG A 236 6.45 2.13 -8.11
CA ARG A 236 6.26 1.81 -6.69
C ARG A 236 4.90 1.17 -6.47
N TYR A 237 4.87 0.23 -5.54
CA TYR A 237 3.63 -0.35 -5.02
C TYR A 237 3.58 -0.16 -3.51
N GLN A 238 2.46 0.37 -3.04
CA GLN A 238 2.22 0.53 -1.62
C GLN A 238 1.74 -0.79 -1.04
N VAL A 239 2.44 -1.28 -0.03
CA VAL A 239 2.13 -2.52 0.68
C VAL A 239 1.76 -2.23 2.13
N TRP A 240 0.82 -3.02 2.64
CA TRP A 240 0.39 -3.01 4.04
C TRP A 240 1.13 -4.07 4.84
N LEU A 241 1.54 -3.70 6.05
CA LEU A 241 2.37 -4.52 6.93
C LEU A 241 1.83 -4.53 8.35
N ILE A 242 2.06 -5.65 9.03
CA ILE A 242 1.66 -5.86 10.43
C ILE A 242 2.87 -5.61 11.32
N SER A 243 2.81 -4.51 12.08
CA SER A 243 3.84 -4.15 13.05
C SER A 243 3.34 -4.39 14.47
N ASN A 244 4.25 -4.37 15.45
CA ASN A 244 3.87 -4.51 16.86
C ASN A 244 2.93 -3.39 17.34
N LYS A 245 2.97 -2.21 16.70
CA LYS A 245 2.16 -1.04 17.07
C LYS A 245 0.81 -1.00 16.35
N GLY A 246 0.63 -1.75 15.26
CA GLY A 246 -0.51 -1.62 14.37
C GLY A 246 -0.19 -1.89 12.91
N LEU A 247 -1.17 -1.66 12.04
CA LEU A 247 -0.99 -1.69 10.59
C LEU A 247 -0.17 -0.48 10.14
N THR A 248 0.80 -0.74 9.27
CA THR A 248 1.72 0.26 8.70
C THR A 248 1.81 0.09 7.20
N THR A 249 2.31 1.09 6.48
CA THR A 249 2.51 1.04 5.04
C THR A 249 3.97 1.22 4.66
N LYS A 250 4.37 0.63 3.53
CA LYS A 250 5.68 0.80 2.93
C LYS A 250 5.56 0.79 1.41
N TYR A 251 6.50 1.43 0.71
CA TYR A 251 6.63 1.26 -0.73
C TYR A 251 7.66 0.19 -1.07
N ILE A 252 7.30 -0.71 -1.98
CA ILE A 252 8.24 -1.61 -2.66
C ILE A 252 8.39 -1.19 -4.11
N TYR A 253 9.58 -1.40 -4.68
CA TYR A 253 9.78 -1.22 -6.11
C TYR A 253 9.13 -2.36 -6.87
N THR A 254 8.39 -2.05 -7.94
CA THR A 254 7.90 -3.02 -8.90
C THR A 254 7.83 -2.39 -10.29
N SER A 255 8.28 -3.13 -11.31
CA SER A 255 8.14 -2.70 -12.69
C SER A 255 6.67 -2.69 -13.08
N ARG A 256 6.14 -1.51 -13.44
CA ARG A 256 4.73 -1.28 -13.80
C ARG A 256 4.57 -0.72 -15.21
N ILE A 257 5.54 -0.98 -16.09
CA ILE A 257 5.56 -0.47 -17.46
C ILE A 257 4.30 -0.90 -18.24
N LYS A 258 3.86 -2.16 -18.05
CA LYS A 258 2.64 -2.68 -18.69
C LYS A 258 1.36 -2.00 -18.19
N ASP A 259 1.37 -1.49 -16.96
CA ASP A 259 0.20 -0.84 -16.38
C ASP A 259 0.00 0.57 -16.93
N ILE A 260 1.08 1.23 -17.38
CA ILE A 260 1.01 2.54 -18.07
C ILE A 260 0.09 2.45 -19.29
N GLN A 261 0.19 1.37 -20.06
CA GLN A 261 -0.63 1.15 -21.26
C GLN A 261 -2.11 0.91 -20.95
N LYS A 262 -2.44 0.52 -19.71
CA LYS A 262 -3.81 0.28 -19.25
C LYS A 262 -4.47 1.52 -18.64
N LEU A 263 -3.75 2.63 -18.54
CA LEU A 263 -4.29 3.85 -17.94
C LEU A 263 -5.29 4.53 -18.88
N ASN A 264 -6.41 4.96 -18.31
CA ASN A 264 -7.41 5.73 -19.04
C ASN A 264 -6.88 7.14 -19.39
N HIS A 265 -7.49 7.79 -20.39
CA HIS A 265 -7.09 9.10 -20.93
C HIS A 265 -6.98 10.19 -19.86
N ASN A 266 -7.89 10.21 -18.89
CA ASN A 266 -7.82 11.19 -17.79
C ASN A 266 -6.59 10.96 -16.89
N LYS A 267 -6.21 9.69 -16.68
CA LYS A 267 -5.03 9.33 -15.89
C LYS A 267 -3.74 9.62 -16.66
N SER A 268 -3.72 9.45 -17.98
CA SER A 268 -2.56 9.79 -18.80
C SER A 268 -2.33 11.31 -18.85
N LEU A 269 -3.38 12.14 -18.88
CA LEU A 269 -3.24 13.59 -18.71
C LEU A 269 -2.56 13.95 -17.37
N PHE A 270 -2.96 13.29 -16.29
CA PHE A 270 -2.30 13.50 -14.99
C PHE A 270 -0.83 13.05 -14.99
N LEU A 271 -0.49 11.96 -15.69
CA LEU A 271 0.91 11.56 -15.88
C LEU A 271 1.73 12.62 -16.62
N ILE A 272 1.17 13.21 -17.69
CA ILE A 272 1.84 14.28 -18.44
C ILE A 272 2.10 15.49 -17.51
N LEU A 273 1.17 15.81 -16.60
CA LEU A 273 1.39 16.87 -15.61
C LEU A 273 2.55 16.54 -14.66
N ILE A 274 2.69 15.28 -14.23
CA ILE A 274 3.84 14.82 -13.43
C ILE A 274 5.14 14.94 -14.24
N GLU A 275 5.15 14.53 -15.50
CA GLU A 275 6.33 14.65 -16.36
C GLU A 275 6.75 16.10 -16.58
N ILE A 276 5.78 16.99 -16.83
CA ILE A 276 6.01 18.43 -16.94
C ILE A 276 6.58 18.97 -15.62
N GLN A 277 6.02 18.55 -14.49
CA GLN A 277 6.51 18.92 -13.17
C GLN A 277 7.98 18.50 -12.99
N ASP A 278 8.34 17.25 -13.31
CA ASP A 278 9.70 16.72 -13.19
C ASP A 278 10.69 17.40 -14.15
N LEU A 279 10.22 17.91 -15.29
CA LEU A 279 11.03 18.69 -16.23
C LEU A 279 11.24 20.15 -15.80
N ILE A 280 10.24 20.75 -15.14
CA ILE A 280 10.22 22.17 -14.78
C ILE A 280 10.87 22.41 -13.41
N ILE A 281 10.54 21.61 -12.38
CA ILE A 281 11.00 21.82 -11.00
C ILE A 281 12.53 21.94 -10.91
N PRO A 282 13.34 21.03 -11.49
CA PRO A 282 14.80 21.13 -11.37
C PRO A 282 15.36 22.42 -11.99
N LYS A 283 14.72 22.94 -13.05
CA LYS A 283 15.12 24.20 -13.69
C LYS A 283 14.80 25.40 -12.80
N ILE A 284 13.62 25.40 -12.21
CA ILE A 284 13.20 26.44 -11.25
C ILE A 284 14.11 26.42 -10.01
N GLU A 285 14.38 25.25 -9.43
CA GLU A 285 15.31 25.10 -8.30
C GLU A 285 16.71 25.59 -8.65
N LYS A 286 17.21 25.31 -9.85
CA LYS A 286 18.50 25.84 -10.31
C LYS A 286 18.52 27.37 -10.37
N ILE A 287 17.45 28.01 -10.84
CA ILE A 287 17.34 29.47 -10.88
C ILE A 287 17.28 30.05 -9.46
N PHE A 288 16.49 29.47 -8.56
CA PHE A 288 16.41 29.94 -7.18
C PHE A 288 17.73 29.76 -6.42
N THR A 289 18.41 28.63 -6.62
CA THR A 289 19.72 28.38 -5.98
C THR A 289 20.82 29.31 -6.50
N THR A 290 20.83 29.67 -7.79
CA THR A 290 21.76 30.68 -8.31
C THR A 290 21.43 32.07 -7.80
N LEU A 291 20.15 32.45 -7.79
CA LEU A 291 19.71 33.75 -7.26
C LEU A 291 20.08 33.89 -5.78
N SER A 292 19.87 32.83 -4.99
CA SER A 292 20.25 32.77 -3.57
C SER A 292 21.77 32.91 -3.36
N LYS A 293 22.60 32.32 -4.22
CA LYS A 293 24.06 32.51 -4.14
C LYS A 293 24.47 33.96 -4.45
N ILE A 294 23.84 34.58 -5.45
CA ILE A 294 24.10 35.99 -5.81
C ILE A 294 23.68 36.90 -4.66
N THR A 295 22.50 36.72 -4.08
CA THR A 295 22.04 37.53 -2.95
C THR A 295 22.94 37.36 -1.74
N LEU A 296 23.34 36.12 -1.40
CA LEU A 296 24.31 35.86 -0.33
C LEU A 296 25.65 36.55 -0.58
N TYR A 297 26.18 36.48 -1.81
CA TYR A 297 27.43 37.15 -2.17
C TYR A 297 27.33 38.66 -1.99
N VAL A 298 26.24 39.29 -2.45
CA VAL A 298 26.01 40.73 -2.30
C VAL A 298 25.92 41.11 -0.82
N VAL A 299 25.20 40.34 -0.01
CA VAL A 299 25.08 40.57 1.44
C VAL A 299 26.43 40.46 2.14
N ILE A 300 27.21 39.40 1.86
CA ILE A 300 28.54 39.21 2.44
C ILE A 300 29.48 40.36 2.04
N ASN A 301 29.45 40.78 0.78
CA ASN A 301 30.30 41.86 0.29
C ASN A 301 29.92 43.22 0.90
N ILE A 302 28.62 43.52 1.04
CA ILE A 302 28.15 44.76 1.70
C ILE A 302 28.58 44.76 3.16
N ILE A 303 28.30 43.69 3.92
CA ILE A 303 28.65 43.58 5.34
C ILE A 303 30.18 43.65 5.52
N GLY A 304 30.93 42.92 4.70
CA GLY A 304 32.40 42.92 4.73
C GLY A 304 32.97 44.31 4.48
N ASN A 305 32.50 45.00 3.45
CA ASN A 305 32.94 46.36 3.14
C ASN A 305 32.50 47.37 4.22
N SER A 306 31.31 47.21 4.81
CA SER A 306 30.88 48.04 5.94
C SER A 306 31.77 47.86 7.17
N ILE A 307 32.18 46.63 7.50
CA ILE A 307 33.12 46.35 8.60
C ILE A 307 34.51 46.97 8.30
N ILE A 308 35.00 46.82 7.06
CA ILE A 308 36.28 47.42 6.64
C ILE A 308 36.21 48.96 6.73
N PHE A 309 35.08 49.55 6.34
CA PHE A 309 34.88 50.99 6.44
C PHE A 309 34.87 51.45 7.90
N LEU A 310 34.11 50.78 8.78
CA LEU A 310 34.07 51.08 10.21
C LEU A 310 35.43 50.95 10.90
N THR A 311 36.20 49.91 10.58
CA THR A 311 37.55 49.76 11.13
C THR A 311 38.49 50.86 10.65
N LYS A 312 38.44 51.25 9.37
CA LYS A 312 39.23 52.38 8.83
C LYS A 312 38.87 53.72 9.49
N THR A 313 37.58 54.00 9.71
CA THR A 313 37.17 55.26 10.37
C THR A 313 37.62 55.32 11.82
N ILE A 314 37.52 54.21 12.56
CA ILE A 314 38.04 54.11 13.94
C ILE A 314 39.55 54.36 13.98
N ILE A 315 40.33 53.69 13.12
CA ILE A 315 41.79 53.88 13.04
C ILE A 315 42.14 55.32 12.67
N TYR A 316 41.44 55.92 11.70
CA TYR A 316 41.65 57.30 11.31
C TYR A 316 41.40 58.27 12.47
N HIS A 317 40.32 58.08 13.23
CA HIS A 317 40.03 58.91 14.40
C HIS A 317 41.07 58.73 15.53
N LEU A 318 41.53 57.51 15.79
CA LEU A 318 42.60 57.25 16.76
C LEU A 318 43.92 57.93 16.35
N ASN A 319 44.31 57.80 15.08
CA ASN A 319 45.54 58.43 14.56
C ASN A 319 45.46 59.96 14.52
N LYS A 320 44.26 60.53 14.29
CA LYS A 320 44.06 61.98 14.36
C LYS A 320 44.17 62.50 15.79
N LYS A 321 43.71 61.73 16.78
CA LYS A 321 43.84 62.07 18.20
C LYS A 321 45.32 62.07 18.64
N ASN A 322 46.11 61.09 18.20
CA ASN A 322 47.54 60.99 18.51
C ASN A 322 48.44 62.02 17.78
N ARG A 323 47.89 62.90 16.93
CA ARG A 323 48.65 63.97 16.24
C ARG A 323 48.38 65.38 16.80
N ILE A 324 47.53 65.49 17.82
CA ILE A 324 47.14 66.75 18.46
C ILE A 324 47.80 66.89 19.85
N ASP A 325 48.42 65.83 20.35
CA ASP A 325 49.39 65.83 21.45
C ASP A 325 50.80 65.81 20.87
#